data_AF-A0A2X1ZX28-F1
#
_entry.id   AF-A0A2X1ZX28-F1
#
_cell.length_a   1.000
_cell.length_b   1.000
_cell.length_c   1.000
_cell.angle_alpha   90.00
_cell.angle_beta   90.00
_cell.angle_gamma   90.00
#
_symmetry.space_group_name_H-M   'P 1'
#
loop_
_entity.id
_entity.type
_entity.pdbx_description
1 polymer ?
#
loop_
_entity_poly.entity_id
_entity_poly.type
_entity_poly.pdbx_seq_one_letter_code
_entity_poly.pdbx_strand_id
1 'polypeptide(L)'
;MQRDESRNYVIEKFPNVDIIFGTNNIWKLPELLTESYNGTKLAMDIEENALSIDDKLGANRLYNFKSYVNIMYGCNNFCSYCIVPYTRGRETSRRPGEIIREIEDLARHGTKEVTLLGQNVNSYGKTLDEKFTFSNLLEEINDIKGIERIRFMTSHPKDISDELIYSFKNLDKLSNFLHLPVQAGSSRVLKMMNRKYTKEDYLRTIDKVKNVNPNIALSTDIMVGFPGEEEEDFMDTLDLIKKVEYDTAFTFIYSVRENTPAANRTDQVPDKIKHERFERLLDVLYPIQEKKNKAFIGREVDVLVEDISKKNESKVSGRTDEFKLVNFDGNANDVGNIVKVKIKDANSFSLVGEKVES
;
A
#
# COMPACT_ATOMS: atom_id res chain seq x y z
N MET A 1 -9.54 19.07 1.27
CA MET A 1 -10.56 20.06 1.70
C MET A 1 -11.44 19.60 2.86
N GLN A 2 -11.27 18.40 3.40
CA GLN A 2 -12.10 17.95 4.53
C GLN A 2 -11.93 18.81 5.81
N ARG A 3 -10.78 19.47 5.97
CA ARG A 3 -10.48 20.33 7.12
C ARG A 3 -10.75 21.79 6.81
N ASP A 4 -11.41 22.48 7.73
CA ASP A 4 -11.77 23.89 7.66
C ASP A 4 -10.57 24.80 7.43
N GLU A 5 -9.50 24.61 8.19
CA GLU A 5 -8.26 25.39 8.06
C GLU A 5 -7.68 25.33 6.65
N SER A 6 -7.65 24.12 6.06
CA SER A 6 -7.15 23.92 4.70
C SER A 6 -8.08 24.54 3.66
N ARG A 7 -9.40 24.52 3.87
CA ARG A 7 -10.35 25.20 2.98
C ARG A 7 -10.18 26.72 3.06
N ASN A 8 -10.14 27.27 4.26
CA ASN A 8 -10.03 28.71 4.50
C ASN A 8 -8.73 29.24 3.90
N TYR A 9 -7.61 28.54 4.09
CA TYR A 9 -6.34 28.89 3.44
C TYR A 9 -6.47 28.95 1.91
N VAL A 10 -7.15 27.98 1.30
CA VAL A 10 -7.31 27.94 -0.16
C VAL A 10 -8.19 29.10 -0.65
N ILE A 11 -9.32 29.33 0.03
CA ILE A 11 -10.25 30.43 -0.28
C ILE A 11 -9.55 31.79 -0.16
N GLU A 12 -8.71 31.97 0.87
CA GLU A 12 -8.03 33.24 1.12
C GLU A 12 -6.86 33.48 0.15
N LYS A 13 -6.06 32.45 -0.15
CA LYS A 13 -4.83 32.59 -0.95
C LYS A 13 -5.02 32.39 -2.45
N PHE A 14 -6.06 31.68 -2.86
CA PHE A 14 -6.31 31.34 -4.27
C PHE A 14 -7.73 31.76 -4.68
N PRO A 15 -7.97 33.07 -4.87
CA PRO A 15 -9.29 33.59 -5.23
C PRO A 15 -9.77 33.15 -6.62
N ASN A 16 -8.90 32.54 -7.42
CA ASN A 16 -9.19 31.95 -8.72
C ASN A 16 -9.66 30.48 -8.65
N VAL A 17 -9.97 29.98 -7.45
CA VAL A 17 -10.54 28.64 -7.24
C VAL A 17 -12.06 28.76 -7.22
N ASP A 18 -12.72 28.20 -8.23
CA ASP A 18 -14.18 28.27 -8.38
C ASP A 18 -14.93 27.10 -7.72
N ILE A 19 -14.22 26.00 -7.40
CA ILE A 19 -14.82 24.76 -6.89
C ILE A 19 -13.97 24.16 -5.76
N ILE A 20 -14.60 23.84 -4.63
CA ILE A 20 -13.97 23.16 -3.48
C ILE A 20 -14.86 22.01 -3.01
N PHE A 21 -14.34 20.78 -2.99
CA PHE A 21 -15.10 19.64 -2.47
C PHE A 21 -14.30 18.70 -1.58
N GLY A 22 -15.02 18.04 -0.66
CA GLY A 22 -14.48 17.09 0.30
C GLY A 22 -14.00 15.80 -0.38
N THR A 23 -13.23 14.98 0.34
CA THR A 23 -12.76 13.71 -0.23
C THR A 23 -13.89 12.72 -0.51
N ASN A 24 -15.06 12.96 0.09
CA ASN A 24 -16.25 12.12 -0.02
C ASN A 24 -17.21 12.57 -1.14
N ASN A 25 -16.92 13.72 -1.78
CA ASN A 25 -17.88 14.45 -2.61
C ASN A 25 -17.54 14.42 -4.11
N ILE A 26 -16.56 13.62 -4.52
CA ILE A 26 -16.13 13.58 -5.93
C ILE A 26 -17.30 13.26 -6.89
N TRP A 27 -18.28 12.48 -6.43
CA TRP A 27 -19.49 12.16 -7.20
C TRP A 27 -20.43 13.35 -7.45
N LYS A 28 -20.30 14.43 -6.68
CA LYS A 28 -21.02 15.70 -6.88
C LYS A 28 -20.29 16.67 -7.80
N LEU A 29 -19.10 16.31 -8.31
CA LEU A 29 -18.35 17.19 -9.21
C LEU A 29 -19.16 17.69 -10.41
N PRO A 30 -20.02 16.88 -11.08
CA PRO A 30 -20.87 17.38 -12.17
C PRO A 30 -21.84 18.49 -11.73
N GLU A 31 -22.41 18.37 -10.54
CA GLU A 31 -23.30 19.38 -9.94
C GLU A 31 -22.53 20.67 -9.62
N LEU A 32 -21.39 20.54 -8.92
CA LEU A 32 -20.53 21.66 -8.55
C LEU A 32 -19.97 22.41 -9.78
N LEU A 33 -19.64 21.68 -10.86
CA LEU A 33 -19.27 22.28 -12.13
C LEU A 33 -20.42 23.11 -12.70
N THR A 34 -21.64 22.57 -12.67
CA THR A 34 -22.83 23.27 -13.18
C THR A 34 -23.11 24.54 -12.38
N GLU A 35 -23.01 24.50 -11.05
CA GLU A 35 -23.14 25.68 -10.19
C GLU A 35 -22.11 26.75 -10.53
N SER A 36 -20.83 26.36 -10.65
CA SER A 36 -19.75 27.27 -11.01
C SER A 36 -19.97 27.91 -12.38
N TYR A 37 -20.34 27.13 -13.41
CA TYR A 37 -20.65 27.64 -14.75
C TYR A 37 -21.84 28.60 -14.77
N ASN A 38 -22.83 28.40 -13.89
CA ASN A 38 -24.03 29.25 -13.79
C ASN A 38 -23.80 30.52 -12.96
N GLY A 39 -22.56 30.83 -12.57
CA GLY A 39 -22.18 32.10 -11.94
C GLY A 39 -22.03 32.05 -10.42
N THR A 40 -22.08 30.87 -9.81
CA THR A 40 -21.68 30.71 -8.40
C THR A 40 -20.17 30.94 -8.29
N LYS A 41 -19.77 32.01 -7.58
CA LYS A 41 -18.35 32.39 -7.41
C LYS A 41 -17.47 31.31 -6.77
N LEU A 42 -18.06 30.48 -5.90
CA LEU A 42 -17.39 29.36 -5.25
C LEU A 42 -18.41 28.26 -4.97
N ALA A 43 -18.45 27.24 -5.82
CA ALA A 43 -19.26 26.05 -5.59
C ALA A 43 -18.55 25.14 -4.57
N MET A 44 -19.19 24.84 -3.45
CA MET A 44 -18.56 24.12 -2.35
C MET A 44 -19.46 23.08 -1.70
N ASP A 45 -18.97 21.84 -1.58
CA ASP A 45 -19.66 20.78 -0.85
C ASP A 45 -18.68 19.85 -0.12
N ILE A 46 -18.89 19.71 1.18
CA ILE A 46 -18.07 18.90 2.09
C ILE A 46 -19.00 17.96 2.87
N GLU A 47 -19.00 16.68 2.52
CA GLU A 47 -19.66 15.63 3.29
C GLU A 47 -18.69 15.05 4.33
N GLU A 48 -19.08 15.08 5.59
CA GLU A 48 -18.26 14.57 6.70
C GLU A 48 -18.22 13.03 6.74
N ASN A 49 -19.30 12.38 6.31
CA ASN A 49 -19.41 10.93 6.32
C ASN A 49 -18.85 10.33 5.04
N ALA A 50 -17.90 9.39 5.20
CA ALA A 50 -17.45 8.55 4.11
C ALA A 50 -18.58 7.57 3.75
N LEU A 51 -19.46 7.96 2.84
CA LEU A 51 -20.35 7.01 2.18
C LEU A 51 -19.54 6.18 1.18
N SER A 52 -19.96 4.93 0.91
CA SER A 52 -19.44 4.17 -0.23
C SER A 52 -19.73 4.96 -1.50
N ILE A 53 -18.68 5.52 -2.12
CA ILE A 53 -18.76 6.32 -3.35
C ILE A 53 -18.82 5.40 -4.58
N ASP A 54 -18.38 4.14 -4.41
CA ASP A 54 -18.14 3.21 -5.52
C ASP A 54 -19.42 2.85 -6.30
N ASP A 55 -20.60 2.88 -5.67
CA ASP A 55 -21.88 2.64 -6.36
C ASP A 55 -22.37 3.84 -7.19
N LYS A 56 -21.77 5.03 -6.99
CA LYS A 56 -22.22 6.28 -7.64
C LYS A 56 -21.34 6.72 -8.81
N LEU A 57 -20.09 6.25 -8.87
CA LEU A 57 -19.14 6.59 -9.92
C LEU A 57 -18.52 5.33 -10.50
N GLY A 58 -18.62 5.17 -11.82
CA GLY A 58 -17.80 4.18 -12.51
C GLY A 58 -16.31 4.48 -12.34
N ALA A 59 -15.47 3.44 -12.27
CA ALA A 59 -14.03 3.59 -12.22
C ALA A 59 -13.46 3.78 -13.63
N ASN A 60 -12.77 4.89 -13.89
CA ASN A 60 -11.91 5.00 -15.07
C ASN A 60 -10.59 4.27 -14.79
N ARG A 61 -10.42 3.09 -15.40
CA ARG A 61 -9.28 2.20 -15.11
C ARG A 61 -8.20 2.36 -16.17
N LEU A 62 -6.96 2.56 -15.72
CA LEU A 62 -5.80 2.71 -16.60
C LEU A 62 -5.45 1.40 -17.33
N TYR A 63 -5.65 0.26 -16.67
CA TYR A 63 -5.38 -1.07 -17.19
C TYR A 63 -6.66 -1.90 -17.16
N ASN A 64 -6.84 -2.78 -18.16
CA ASN A 64 -7.92 -3.77 -18.19
C ASN A 64 -7.54 -5.10 -17.52
N PHE A 65 -6.24 -5.41 -17.44
CA PHE A 65 -5.71 -6.68 -16.89
C PHE A 65 -5.37 -6.64 -15.40
N LYS A 66 -5.29 -5.45 -14.79
CA LYS A 66 -5.08 -5.29 -13.34
C LYS A 66 -5.89 -4.13 -12.79
N SER A 67 -6.28 -4.22 -11.53
CA SER A 67 -7.14 -3.22 -10.93
C SER A 67 -6.94 -3.04 -9.43
N TYR A 68 -7.13 -1.80 -8.96
CA TYR A 68 -7.27 -1.48 -7.54
C TYR A 68 -8.74 -1.54 -7.13
N VAL A 69 -9.00 -2.17 -5.99
CA VAL A 69 -10.35 -2.28 -5.41
C VAL A 69 -10.27 -1.84 -3.96
N ASN A 70 -10.89 -0.71 -3.63
CA ASN A 70 -11.00 -0.26 -2.24
C ASN A 70 -11.92 -1.23 -1.51
N ILE A 71 -11.56 -1.77 -0.35
CA ILE A 71 -12.45 -2.66 0.42
C ILE A 71 -12.98 -1.99 1.68
N MET A 72 -12.40 -0.85 2.05
CA MET A 72 -12.75 -0.12 3.27
C MET A 72 -12.22 1.31 3.22
N TYR A 73 -12.76 2.13 4.13
CA TYR A 73 -12.46 3.55 4.27
C TYR A 73 -12.13 3.90 5.72
N GLY A 74 -11.37 4.96 5.92
CA GLY A 74 -11.03 5.51 7.24
C GLY A 74 -10.10 4.61 8.05
N CYS A 75 -9.69 5.07 9.23
CA CYS A 75 -8.74 4.32 10.07
C CYS A 75 -8.93 4.60 11.56
N ASN A 76 -8.94 3.55 12.38
CA ASN A 76 -9.07 3.64 13.84
C ASN A 76 -7.74 3.50 14.60
N ASN A 77 -6.59 3.58 13.93
CA ASN A 77 -5.28 3.37 14.58
C ASN A 77 -4.75 4.58 15.35
N PHE A 78 -5.07 5.81 14.92
CA PHE A 78 -4.58 7.04 15.56
C PHE A 78 -3.07 7.04 15.82
N CYS A 79 -2.28 6.59 14.85
CA CYS A 79 -0.83 6.70 14.92
C CYS A 79 -0.45 8.18 15.07
N SER A 80 0.48 8.49 15.97
CA SER A 80 0.71 9.88 16.41
C SER A 80 1.23 10.82 15.31
N TYR A 81 1.77 10.29 14.21
CA TYR A 81 2.21 11.04 13.03
C TYR A 81 1.18 11.06 11.88
N CYS A 82 0.06 10.34 12.02
CA CYS A 82 -0.86 10.08 10.92
C CYS A 82 -2.11 10.96 11.02
N ILE A 83 -2.35 11.76 9.98
CA ILE A 83 -3.53 12.65 9.90
C ILE A 83 -4.79 11.93 9.38
N VAL A 84 -4.66 10.70 8.90
CA VAL A 84 -5.73 9.95 8.22
C VAL A 84 -7.02 9.83 9.06
N PRO A 85 -6.98 9.48 10.36
CA PRO A 85 -8.22 9.37 11.15
C PRO A 85 -9.04 10.67 11.22
N TYR A 86 -8.36 11.81 11.11
CA TYR A 86 -8.98 13.14 11.17
C TYR A 86 -9.48 13.63 9.80
N THR A 87 -8.99 13.05 8.70
CA THR A 87 -9.27 13.52 7.34
C THR A 87 -10.10 12.55 6.51
N ARG A 88 -10.07 11.25 6.87
CA ARG A 88 -10.81 10.17 6.21
C ARG A 88 -11.86 9.53 7.11
N GLY A 89 -12.00 10.03 8.34
CA GLY A 89 -12.99 9.56 9.30
C GLY A 89 -12.67 8.20 9.92
N ARG A 90 -13.68 7.67 10.60
CA ARG A 90 -13.64 6.36 11.27
C ARG A 90 -13.58 5.24 10.24
N GLU A 91 -13.01 4.12 10.67
CA GLU A 91 -12.97 2.90 9.86
C GLU A 91 -14.39 2.45 9.49
N THR A 92 -14.59 2.04 8.23
CA THR A 92 -15.84 1.48 7.71
C THR A 92 -15.51 0.49 6.60
N SER A 93 -16.00 -0.74 6.72
CA SER A 93 -15.83 -1.80 5.71
C SER A 93 -16.90 -1.66 4.63
N ARG A 94 -16.54 -1.83 3.36
CA ARG A 94 -17.53 -2.04 2.31
C ARG A 94 -18.22 -3.39 2.51
N ARG A 95 -19.41 -3.57 1.95
CA ARG A 95 -20.13 -4.84 2.05
C ARG A 95 -19.42 -5.90 1.18
N PRO A 96 -19.21 -7.13 1.69
CA PRO A 96 -18.52 -8.18 0.94
C PRO A 96 -19.13 -8.42 -0.45
N GLY A 97 -20.46 -8.52 -0.54
CA GLY A 97 -21.14 -8.78 -1.80
C GLY A 97 -21.03 -7.65 -2.84
N GLU A 98 -20.71 -6.42 -2.45
CA GLU A 98 -20.40 -5.34 -3.39
C GLU A 98 -18.99 -5.50 -3.96
N ILE A 99 -18.01 -5.79 -3.09
CA ILE A 99 -16.62 -6.05 -3.49
C ILE A 99 -16.54 -7.26 -4.43
N ILE A 100 -17.20 -8.36 -4.06
CA ILE A 100 -17.19 -9.61 -4.85
C ILE A 100 -17.79 -9.35 -6.24
N ARG A 101 -18.97 -8.71 -6.33
CA ARG A 101 -19.61 -8.39 -7.61
C ARG A 101 -18.75 -7.46 -8.48
N GLU A 102 -18.07 -6.48 -7.88
CA GLU A 102 -17.12 -5.62 -8.59
C GLU A 102 -15.95 -6.43 -9.17
N ILE A 103 -15.37 -7.34 -8.40
CA ILE A 103 -14.24 -8.17 -8.84
C ILE A 103 -14.67 -9.21 -9.88
N GLU A 104 -15.85 -9.80 -9.75
CA GLU A 104 -16.43 -10.66 -10.79
C GLU A 104 -16.62 -9.90 -12.10
N ASP A 105 -17.07 -8.64 -12.04
CA ASP A 105 -17.21 -7.80 -13.23
C ASP A 105 -15.87 -7.47 -13.87
N LEU A 106 -14.87 -7.13 -13.05
CA LEU A 106 -13.49 -6.94 -13.51
C LEU A 106 -12.95 -8.19 -14.21
N ALA A 107 -13.15 -9.37 -13.62
CA ALA A 107 -12.72 -10.63 -14.19
C ALA A 107 -13.39 -10.92 -15.54
N ARG A 108 -14.70 -10.65 -15.67
CA ARG A 108 -15.43 -10.75 -16.95
C ARG A 108 -14.84 -9.85 -18.05
N HIS A 109 -14.25 -8.72 -17.67
CA HIS A 109 -13.60 -7.77 -18.58
C HIS A 109 -12.08 -7.99 -18.74
N GLY A 110 -11.58 -9.15 -18.28
CA GLY A 110 -10.19 -9.57 -18.52
C GLY A 110 -9.18 -9.14 -17.46
N THR A 111 -9.62 -8.62 -16.32
CA THR A 111 -8.74 -8.37 -15.18
C THR A 111 -8.25 -9.70 -14.60
N LYS A 112 -6.93 -9.86 -14.51
CA LYS A 112 -6.25 -11.02 -13.96
C LYS A 112 -5.72 -10.78 -12.55
N GLU A 113 -5.32 -9.55 -12.24
CA GLU A 113 -4.77 -9.18 -10.93
C GLU A 113 -5.62 -8.11 -10.25
N VAL A 114 -6.03 -8.37 -9.02
CA VAL A 114 -6.69 -7.36 -8.16
C VAL A 114 -5.83 -7.04 -6.96
N THR A 115 -5.68 -5.75 -6.66
CA THR A 115 -5.03 -5.26 -5.44
C THR A 115 -6.06 -4.61 -4.54
N LEU A 116 -6.31 -5.22 -3.39
CA LEU A 116 -7.22 -4.73 -2.38
C LEU A 116 -6.58 -3.58 -1.61
N LEU A 117 -7.29 -2.46 -1.52
CA LEU A 117 -6.82 -1.23 -0.89
C LEU A 117 -7.72 -0.79 0.25
N GLY A 118 -7.12 -0.09 1.20
CA GLY A 118 -7.79 0.52 2.33
C GLY A 118 -6.80 1.41 3.07
N GLN A 119 -7.13 1.84 4.27
CA GLN A 119 -6.13 2.43 5.18
C GLN A 119 -5.57 1.39 6.16
N ASN A 120 -6.27 0.27 6.37
CA ASN A 120 -5.86 -0.84 7.22
C ASN A 120 -6.53 -2.15 6.77
N VAL A 121 -6.17 -2.69 5.61
CA VAL A 121 -6.95 -3.77 4.95
C VAL A 121 -7.19 -5.00 5.82
N ASN A 122 -6.25 -5.36 6.69
CA ASN A 122 -6.39 -6.54 7.56
C ASN A 122 -7.26 -6.30 8.80
N SER A 123 -7.83 -5.11 8.99
CA SER A 123 -8.95 -4.89 9.92
C SER A 123 -10.33 -4.95 9.26
N TYR A 124 -10.40 -5.21 7.95
CA TYR A 124 -11.67 -5.39 7.23
C TYR A 124 -12.58 -6.39 7.94
N GLY A 125 -13.87 -6.07 7.97
CA GLY A 125 -14.91 -6.88 8.59
C GLY A 125 -15.28 -6.49 10.02
N LYS A 126 -14.42 -5.73 10.72
CA LYS A 126 -14.67 -5.31 12.12
C LYS A 126 -15.85 -4.36 12.30
N THR A 127 -16.35 -3.79 11.21
CA THR A 127 -17.44 -2.81 11.19
C THR A 127 -18.68 -3.31 10.45
N LEU A 128 -18.70 -4.60 10.08
CA LEU A 128 -19.88 -5.25 9.52
C LEU A 128 -20.78 -5.76 10.65
N ASP A 129 -22.09 -5.82 10.38
CA ASP A 129 -23.06 -6.39 11.33
C ASP A 129 -22.89 -7.91 11.49
N GLU A 130 -22.50 -8.59 10.41
CA GLU A 130 -22.25 -10.02 10.38
C GLU A 130 -20.75 -10.32 10.42
N LYS A 131 -20.38 -11.44 11.06
CA LYS A 131 -18.98 -11.86 11.14
C LYS A 131 -18.51 -12.33 9.75
N PHE A 132 -17.72 -11.48 9.10
CA PHE A 132 -17.06 -11.78 7.84
C PHE A 132 -15.65 -11.17 7.87
N THR A 133 -14.60 -12.00 7.88
CA THR A 133 -13.22 -11.52 8.08
C THR A 133 -12.54 -11.15 6.77
N PHE A 134 -11.38 -10.50 6.86
CA PHE A 134 -10.54 -10.27 5.68
C PHE A 134 -10.09 -11.59 5.02
N SER A 135 -9.82 -12.65 5.80
CA SER A 135 -9.52 -13.97 5.26
C SER A 135 -10.69 -14.57 4.48
N ASN A 136 -11.93 -14.41 4.97
CA ASN A 136 -13.11 -14.84 4.21
C ASN A 136 -13.25 -14.08 2.90
N LEU A 137 -12.94 -12.78 2.89
CA LEU A 137 -12.95 -12.01 1.64
C LEU A 137 -11.92 -12.55 0.64
N LEU A 138 -10.71 -12.88 1.10
CA LEU A 138 -9.67 -13.45 0.25
C LEU A 138 -10.06 -14.83 -0.31
N GLU A 139 -10.70 -15.68 0.51
CA GLU A 139 -11.23 -16.99 0.10
C GLU A 139 -12.25 -16.84 -1.03
N GLU A 140 -13.27 -15.98 -0.85
CA GLU A 140 -14.30 -15.73 -1.87
C GLU A 140 -13.70 -15.19 -3.18
N ILE A 141 -12.73 -14.26 -3.09
CA ILE A 141 -12.05 -13.72 -4.27
C ILE A 141 -11.19 -14.80 -4.95
N ASN A 142 -10.58 -15.70 -4.18
CA ASN A 142 -9.78 -16.81 -4.71
C ASN A 142 -10.61 -17.72 -5.61
N ASP A 143 -11.91 -17.87 -5.36
CA ASP A 143 -12.79 -18.72 -6.17
C ASP A 143 -13.28 -18.03 -7.46
N ILE A 144 -13.07 -16.72 -7.62
CA ILE A 144 -13.50 -15.98 -8.82
C ILE A 144 -12.69 -16.43 -10.04
N LYS A 145 -13.39 -16.99 -11.03
CA LYS A 145 -12.80 -17.37 -12.32
C LYS A 145 -12.35 -16.13 -13.11
N GLY A 146 -11.13 -16.17 -13.64
CA GLY A 146 -10.53 -15.07 -14.40
C GLY A 146 -9.55 -14.25 -13.57
N ILE A 147 -9.72 -14.21 -12.24
CA ILE A 147 -8.68 -13.73 -11.34
C ILE A 147 -7.59 -14.80 -11.22
N GLU A 148 -6.35 -14.38 -11.41
CA GLU A 148 -5.13 -15.18 -11.31
C GLU A 148 -4.25 -14.73 -10.14
N ARG A 149 -4.33 -13.45 -9.73
CA ARG A 149 -3.55 -12.90 -8.61
C ARG A 149 -4.38 -11.96 -7.73
N ILE A 150 -4.22 -12.14 -6.43
CA ILE A 150 -4.79 -11.30 -5.38
C ILE A 150 -3.63 -10.69 -4.62
N ARG A 151 -3.65 -9.36 -4.51
CA ARG A 151 -2.73 -8.60 -3.67
C ARG A 151 -3.50 -7.76 -2.70
N PHE A 152 -2.81 -7.32 -1.66
CA PHE A 152 -3.30 -6.26 -0.81
C PHE A 152 -2.11 -5.44 -0.30
N MET A 153 -2.39 -4.18 0.04
CA MET A 153 -1.43 -3.29 0.67
C MET A 153 -2.08 -2.58 1.85
N THR A 154 -1.30 -1.86 2.65
CA THR A 154 -1.75 -1.10 3.84
C THR A 154 -2.21 -1.97 5.01
N SER A 155 -1.41 -2.96 5.41
CA SER A 155 -1.67 -3.76 6.62
C SER A 155 -1.20 -3.03 7.88
N HIS A 156 -1.80 -3.32 9.04
CA HIS A 156 -1.26 -2.91 10.33
C HIS A 156 -0.83 -4.14 11.15
N PRO A 157 0.39 -4.18 11.73
CA PRO A 157 0.88 -5.37 12.44
C PRO A 157 0.00 -5.83 13.61
N LYS A 158 -0.67 -4.91 14.31
CA LYS A 158 -1.61 -5.28 15.39
C LYS A 158 -2.81 -6.13 14.92
N ASP A 159 -3.19 -6.02 13.64
CA ASP A 159 -4.41 -6.60 13.09
C ASP A 159 -4.14 -7.86 12.26
N ILE A 160 -2.90 -8.34 12.23
CA ILE A 160 -2.56 -9.58 11.53
C ILE A 160 -3.06 -10.78 12.35
N SER A 161 -3.99 -11.54 11.79
CA SER A 161 -4.54 -12.75 12.42
C SER A 161 -3.77 -13.98 11.96
N ASP A 162 -3.83 -15.07 12.75
CA ASP A 162 -3.31 -16.37 12.31
C ASP A 162 -4.05 -16.86 11.06
N GLU A 163 -5.37 -16.61 10.94
CA GLU A 163 -6.17 -16.91 9.73
C GLU A 163 -5.57 -16.27 8.47
N LEU A 164 -5.22 -14.97 8.54
CA LEU A 164 -4.60 -14.26 7.40
C LEU A 164 -3.22 -14.80 7.08
N ILE A 165 -2.43 -15.17 8.10
CA ILE A 165 -1.11 -15.78 7.89
C ILE A 165 -1.27 -17.12 7.15
N TYR A 166 -2.23 -17.95 7.55
CA TYR A 166 -2.50 -19.24 6.89
C TYR A 166 -3.06 -19.08 5.46
N SER A 167 -3.70 -17.96 5.13
CA SER A 167 -4.12 -17.68 3.75
C SER A 167 -2.95 -17.71 2.76
N PHE A 168 -1.74 -17.28 3.15
CA PHE A 168 -0.53 -17.35 2.29
C PHE A 168 -0.03 -18.77 2.00
N LYS A 169 -0.59 -19.78 2.67
CA LYS A 169 -0.34 -21.20 2.39
C LYS A 169 -1.53 -21.85 1.68
N ASN A 170 -2.75 -21.41 2.00
CA ASN A 170 -3.97 -22.11 1.59
C ASN A 170 -4.58 -21.56 0.29
N LEU A 171 -4.31 -20.30 -0.06
CA LEU A 171 -4.87 -19.65 -1.24
C LEU A 171 -3.82 -19.58 -2.35
N ASP A 172 -4.11 -20.21 -3.48
CA ASP A 172 -3.20 -20.34 -4.63
C ASP A 172 -3.07 -19.04 -5.44
N LYS A 173 -4.09 -18.19 -5.44
CA LYS A 173 -4.06 -16.89 -6.12
C LYS A 173 -3.58 -15.76 -5.23
N LEU A 174 -3.44 -15.97 -3.92
CA LEU A 174 -2.89 -14.95 -3.03
C LEU A 174 -1.38 -14.85 -3.27
N SER A 175 -0.95 -13.69 -3.77
CA SER A 175 0.45 -13.49 -4.11
C SER A 175 1.39 -13.66 -2.92
N ASN A 176 2.59 -14.19 -3.17
CA ASN A 176 3.69 -14.39 -2.22
C ASN A 176 4.35 -13.06 -1.79
N PHE A 177 3.54 -12.08 -1.40
CA PHE A 177 3.98 -10.74 -1.00
C PHE A 177 3.14 -10.24 0.16
N LEU A 178 3.80 -9.92 1.28
CA LEU A 178 3.17 -9.27 2.43
C LEU A 178 3.81 -7.92 2.70
N HIS A 179 3.02 -6.87 2.54
CA HIS A 179 3.39 -5.53 2.99
C HIS A 179 2.88 -5.30 4.42
N LEU A 180 3.81 -5.24 5.38
CA LEU A 180 3.56 -5.10 6.81
C LEU A 180 4.40 -3.94 7.42
N PRO A 181 3.90 -2.70 7.38
CA PRO A 181 4.59 -1.52 7.91
C PRO A 181 4.89 -1.55 9.41
N VAL A 182 6.18 -1.61 9.78
CA VAL A 182 6.63 -1.52 11.17
C VAL A 182 6.83 -0.07 11.62
N GLN A 183 7.23 0.82 10.71
CA GLN A 183 7.61 2.23 10.88
C GLN A 183 8.92 2.47 11.61
N ALA A 184 9.18 1.79 12.73
CA ALA A 184 10.43 1.89 13.48
C ALA A 184 10.75 0.56 14.15
N GLY A 185 12.03 0.27 14.41
CA GLY A 185 12.42 -0.97 15.07
C GLY A 185 12.53 -0.89 16.59
N SER A 186 12.51 0.31 17.19
CA SER A 186 12.52 0.46 18.65
C SER A 186 11.13 0.37 19.26
N SER A 187 10.96 -0.49 20.27
CA SER A 187 9.73 -0.59 21.06
C SER A 187 9.36 0.73 21.75
N ARG A 188 10.35 1.55 22.13
CA ARG A 188 10.13 2.88 22.73
C ARG A 188 9.54 3.84 21.71
N VAL A 189 10.13 3.90 20.51
CA VAL A 189 9.63 4.74 19.41
C VAL A 189 8.27 4.27 18.93
N LEU A 190 8.06 2.95 18.77
CA LEU A 190 6.76 2.35 18.43
C LEU A 190 5.66 2.78 19.42
N LYS A 191 5.95 2.78 20.72
CA LYS A 191 5.03 3.26 21.75
C LYS A 191 4.70 4.75 21.57
N MET A 192 5.69 5.60 21.29
CA MET A 192 5.47 7.04 21.02
C MET A 192 4.70 7.28 19.70
N MET A 193 4.86 6.38 18.73
CA MET A 193 4.08 6.32 17.50
C MET A 193 2.62 5.87 17.72
N ASN A 194 2.24 5.54 18.95
CA ASN A 194 0.96 4.93 19.34
C ASN A 194 0.72 3.55 18.69
N ARG A 195 1.80 2.81 18.39
CA ARG A 195 1.70 1.40 17.98
C ARG A 195 1.37 0.54 19.19
N LYS A 196 0.56 -0.50 18.99
CA LYS A 196 0.02 -1.39 20.05
C LYS A 196 0.77 -2.73 20.11
N TYR A 197 2.05 -2.71 19.75
CA TYR A 197 2.94 -3.88 19.69
C TYR A 197 4.38 -3.42 19.90
N THR A 198 5.24 -4.34 20.33
CA THR A 198 6.69 -4.13 20.47
C THR A 198 7.47 -4.66 19.26
N LYS A 199 8.79 -4.40 19.22
CA LYS A 199 9.73 -5.01 18.28
C LYS A 199 9.63 -6.54 18.30
N GLU A 200 9.56 -7.11 19.50
CA GLU A 200 9.52 -8.56 19.73
C GLU A 200 8.20 -9.17 19.24
N ASP A 201 7.06 -8.50 19.49
CA ASP A 201 5.76 -8.92 18.96
C ASP A 201 5.77 -8.97 17.43
N TYR A 202 6.37 -7.95 16.81
CA TYR A 202 6.52 -7.85 15.37
C TYR A 202 7.42 -8.97 14.81
N LEU A 203 8.59 -9.21 15.42
CA LEU A 203 9.49 -10.29 14.99
C LEU A 203 8.82 -11.67 15.12
N ARG A 204 8.08 -11.94 16.20
CA ARG A 204 7.31 -13.20 16.33
C ARG A 204 6.29 -13.37 15.22
N THR A 205 5.66 -12.26 14.79
CA THR A 205 4.73 -12.27 13.66
C THR A 205 5.45 -12.59 12.35
N ILE A 206 6.58 -11.96 12.10
CA ILE A 206 7.40 -12.23 10.92
C ILE A 206 7.88 -13.69 10.89
N ASP A 207 8.30 -14.24 12.03
CA ASP A 207 8.72 -15.63 12.14
C ASP A 207 7.56 -16.59 11.83
N LYS A 208 6.36 -16.32 12.34
CA LYS A 208 5.15 -17.09 11.98
C LYS A 208 4.88 -17.05 10.48
N VAL A 209 4.91 -15.86 9.87
CA VAL A 209 4.70 -15.68 8.43
C VAL A 209 5.72 -16.48 7.62
N LYS A 210 7.02 -16.36 7.94
CA LYS A 210 8.09 -17.12 7.27
C LYS A 210 7.99 -18.63 7.48
N ASN A 211 7.51 -19.08 8.64
CA ASN A 211 7.29 -20.51 8.91
C ASN A 211 6.12 -21.08 8.09
N VAL A 212 5.07 -20.29 7.87
CA VAL A 212 3.92 -20.70 7.05
C VAL A 212 4.25 -20.66 5.56
N ASN A 213 4.97 -19.62 5.11
CA ASN A 213 5.42 -19.46 3.74
C ASN A 213 6.89 -18.98 3.71
N PRO A 214 7.86 -19.89 3.57
CA PRO A 214 9.29 -19.55 3.54
C PRO A 214 9.73 -18.69 2.35
N ASN A 215 8.95 -18.67 1.28
CA ASN A 215 9.27 -17.95 0.05
C ASN A 215 8.60 -16.56 -0.02
N ILE A 216 7.85 -16.16 1.00
CA ILE A 216 7.12 -14.90 0.99
C ILE A 216 8.07 -13.71 0.92
N ALA A 217 7.79 -12.79 -0.01
CA ALA A 217 8.46 -11.51 -0.05
C ALA A 217 7.86 -10.54 0.97
N LEU A 218 8.72 -9.90 1.74
CA LEU A 218 8.30 -8.99 2.81
C LEU A 218 8.59 -7.55 2.42
N SER A 219 7.56 -6.71 2.56
CA SER A 219 7.67 -5.28 2.41
C SER A 219 7.24 -4.53 3.67
N THR A 220 7.78 -3.34 3.88
CA THR A 220 7.45 -2.50 5.04
C THR A 220 7.58 -1.01 4.73
N ASP A 221 7.11 -0.18 5.65
CA ASP A 221 7.43 1.25 5.69
C ASP A 221 8.33 1.50 6.91
N ILE A 222 9.37 2.31 6.73
CA ILE A 222 10.27 2.73 7.81
C ILE A 222 10.44 4.24 7.77
N MET A 223 10.33 4.86 8.94
CA MET A 223 10.46 6.29 9.13
C MET A 223 11.55 6.58 10.15
N VAL A 224 12.55 7.39 9.76
CA VAL A 224 13.63 7.83 10.64
C VAL A 224 13.41 9.25 11.12
N GLY A 225 13.95 9.58 12.29
CA GLY A 225 13.89 10.93 12.84
C GLY A 225 12.57 11.29 13.51
N PHE A 226 11.83 10.28 14.00
CA PHE A 226 10.60 10.54 14.77
C PHE A 226 10.92 11.36 16.03
N PRO A 227 10.04 12.27 16.50
CA PRO A 227 10.34 13.11 17.66
C PRO A 227 10.65 12.26 18.90
N GLY A 228 11.77 12.58 19.55
CA GLY A 228 12.32 11.84 20.68
C GLY A 228 13.12 10.59 20.32
N GLU A 229 13.34 10.26 19.04
CA GLU A 229 14.18 9.12 18.63
C GLU A 229 15.66 9.37 18.94
N GLU A 230 16.24 8.50 19.77
CA GLU A 230 17.66 8.54 20.14
C GLU A 230 18.48 7.58 19.28
N GLU A 231 19.81 7.63 19.42
CA GLU A 231 20.70 6.81 18.60
C GLU A 231 20.49 5.31 18.82
N GLU A 232 20.24 4.90 20.07
CA GLU A 232 19.96 3.50 20.41
C GLU A 232 18.69 2.98 19.72
N ASP A 233 17.65 3.81 19.60
CA ASP A 233 16.41 3.43 18.90
C ASP A 233 16.60 3.28 17.39
N PHE A 234 17.44 4.15 16.82
CA PHE A 234 17.81 4.04 15.42
C PHE A 234 18.63 2.78 15.16
N MET A 235 19.57 2.45 16.04
CA MET A 235 20.32 1.19 15.97
C MET A 235 19.40 -0.03 16.10
N ASP A 236 18.37 0.04 16.94
CA ASP A 236 17.32 -0.98 17.03
C ASP A 236 16.53 -1.17 15.73
N THR A 237 16.34 -0.08 14.98
CA THR A 237 15.74 -0.09 13.64
C THR A 237 16.64 -0.80 12.64
N LEU A 238 17.94 -0.50 12.63
CA LEU A 238 18.90 -1.21 11.78
C LEU A 238 18.99 -2.71 12.11
N ASP A 239 18.97 -3.07 13.40
CA ASP A 239 18.95 -4.46 13.86
C ASP A 239 17.68 -5.20 13.37
N LEU A 240 16.51 -4.57 13.46
CA LEU A 240 15.27 -5.16 12.95
C LEU A 240 15.33 -5.40 11.44
N ILE A 241 15.84 -4.44 10.66
CA ILE A 241 16.02 -4.61 9.21
C ILE A 241 16.90 -5.82 8.90
N LYS A 242 18.03 -5.97 9.61
CA LYS A 242 18.97 -7.09 9.45
C LYS A 242 18.33 -8.43 9.81
N LYS A 243 17.49 -8.49 10.83
CA LYS A 243 16.78 -9.72 11.26
C LYS A 243 15.68 -10.13 10.30
N VAL A 244 14.90 -9.16 9.80
CA VAL A 244 13.76 -9.45 8.93
C VAL A 244 14.21 -9.71 7.49
N GLU A 245 15.26 -9.04 7.02
CA GLU A 245 15.72 -9.08 5.62
C GLU A 245 14.58 -8.80 4.63
N TYR A 246 14.10 -7.55 4.58
CA TYR A 246 13.00 -7.14 3.69
C TYR A 246 13.39 -7.20 2.20
N ASP A 247 12.45 -7.58 1.34
CA ASP A 247 12.57 -7.53 -0.12
C ASP A 247 12.43 -6.12 -0.67
N THR A 248 11.62 -5.30 -0.01
CA THR A 248 11.39 -3.90 -0.39
C THR A 248 11.01 -3.12 0.86
N ALA A 249 11.46 -1.89 1.00
CA ALA A 249 10.94 -1.01 2.05
C ALA A 249 10.74 0.39 1.49
N PHE A 250 9.62 1.01 1.87
CA PHE A 250 9.41 2.42 1.64
C PHE A 250 10.00 3.18 2.82
N THR A 251 11.00 4.01 2.55
CA THR A 251 11.76 4.71 3.57
C THR A 251 11.47 6.20 3.52
N PHE A 252 11.27 6.81 4.69
CA PHE A 252 10.90 8.21 4.79
C PHE A 252 11.66 8.90 5.92
N ILE A 253 11.96 10.17 5.73
CA ILE A 253 12.36 11.06 6.83
C ILE A 253 11.07 11.60 7.47
N TYR A 254 10.97 11.55 8.80
CA TYR A 254 9.83 12.12 9.51
C TYR A 254 9.67 13.61 9.17
N SER A 255 8.52 13.91 8.59
CA SER A 255 8.06 15.25 8.27
C SER A 255 6.91 15.64 9.19
N VAL A 256 7.01 16.82 9.80
CA VAL A 256 5.98 17.35 10.69
C VAL A 256 4.70 17.55 9.90
N ARG A 257 3.62 16.94 10.38
CA ARG A 257 2.27 17.17 9.86
C ARG A 257 1.45 17.89 10.90
N GLU A 258 1.08 19.12 10.61
CA GLU A 258 0.22 19.94 11.47
C GLU A 258 -1.02 19.17 11.93
N ASN A 259 -1.40 19.41 13.19
CA ASN A 259 -2.54 18.79 13.87
C ASN A 259 -2.41 17.28 14.15
N THR A 260 -1.21 16.72 14.02
CA THR A 260 -0.91 15.37 14.53
C THR A 260 -0.30 15.45 15.94
N PRO A 261 -0.53 14.46 16.82
CA PRO A 261 0.10 14.45 18.15
C PRO A 261 1.63 14.57 18.12
N ALA A 262 2.30 14.00 17.10
CA ALA A 262 3.74 14.08 16.94
C ALA A 262 4.25 15.50 16.57
N ALA A 263 3.41 16.33 15.94
CA ALA A 263 3.78 17.71 15.60
C ALA A 263 3.90 18.60 16.84
N ASN A 264 3.12 18.33 17.89
CA ASN A 264 3.13 19.11 19.13
C ASN A 264 4.27 18.75 20.09
N ARG A 265 5.14 17.82 19.70
CA ARG A 265 6.27 17.41 20.54
C ARG A 265 7.45 18.39 20.41
N THR A 266 8.08 18.71 21.53
CA THR A 266 9.20 19.66 21.60
C THR A 266 10.55 19.00 21.29
N ASP A 267 10.65 17.68 21.35
CA ASP A 267 11.87 16.89 21.16
C ASP A 267 12.08 16.47 19.70
N GLN A 268 11.89 17.40 18.77
CA GLN A 268 12.11 17.16 17.34
C GLN A 268 13.58 16.84 17.06
N VAL A 269 13.84 15.78 16.28
CA VAL A 269 15.19 15.43 15.87
C VAL A 269 15.71 16.48 14.86
N PRO A 270 16.94 17.00 15.00
CA PRO A 270 17.53 17.92 14.02
C PRO A 270 17.62 17.30 12.62
N ASP A 271 17.32 18.11 11.60
CA ASP A 271 17.25 17.67 10.20
C ASP A 271 18.54 16.97 9.72
N LYS A 272 19.70 17.52 10.09
CA LYS A 272 21.02 16.92 9.81
C LYS A 272 21.13 15.48 10.31
N ILE A 273 20.63 15.20 11.52
CA ILE A 273 20.66 13.86 12.13
C ILE A 273 19.67 12.93 11.40
N LYS A 274 18.50 13.44 11.01
CA LYS A 274 17.53 12.66 10.23
C LYS A 274 18.11 12.19 8.90
N HIS A 275 18.80 13.09 8.19
CA HIS A 275 19.47 12.77 6.94
C HIS A 275 20.62 11.78 7.12
N GLU A 276 21.47 11.96 8.14
CA GLU A 276 22.53 11.00 8.46
C GLU A 276 21.98 9.58 8.73
N ARG A 277 20.92 9.49 9.56
CA ARG A 277 20.23 8.22 9.84
C ARG A 277 19.60 7.62 8.58
N PHE A 278 19.03 8.45 7.72
CA PHE A 278 18.44 7.97 6.47
C PHE A 278 19.49 7.31 5.58
N GLU A 279 20.66 7.94 5.37
CA GLU A 279 21.75 7.34 4.58
C GLU A 279 22.24 6.03 5.20
N ARG A 280 22.50 6.00 6.51
CA ARG A 280 22.91 4.79 7.24
C ARG A 280 21.87 3.66 7.17
N LEU A 281 20.59 4.00 7.08
CA LEU A 281 19.52 3.03 6.87
C LEU A 281 19.59 2.43 5.45
N LEU A 282 19.81 3.26 4.43
CA LEU A 282 19.96 2.79 3.04
C LEU A 282 21.18 1.89 2.88
N ASP A 283 22.30 2.21 3.54
CA ASP A 283 23.52 1.40 3.55
C ASP A 283 23.30 -0.02 4.09
N VAL A 284 22.32 -0.21 4.98
CA VAL A 284 21.93 -1.53 5.48
C VAL A 284 20.89 -2.19 4.58
N LEU A 285 19.91 -1.43 4.09
CA LEU A 285 18.76 -1.95 3.36
C LEU A 285 19.11 -2.41 1.93
N TYR A 286 19.87 -1.62 1.17
CA TYR A 286 20.15 -1.91 -0.23
C TYR A 286 20.97 -3.19 -0.45
N PRO A 287 22.00 -3.50 0.35
CA PRO A 287 22.71 -4.77 0.21
C PRO A 287 21.82 -5.99 0.48
N ILE A 288 20.88 -5.87 1.43
CA ILE A 288 19.90 -6.94 1.72
C ILE A 288 18.98 -7.14 0.50
N GLN A 289 18.41 -6.06 -0.03
CA GLN A 289 17.51 -6.14 -1.19
C GLN A 289 18.23 -6.71 -2.43
N GLU A 290 19.47 -6.27 -2.67
CA GLU A 290 20.30 -6.79 -3.75
C GLU A 290 20.58 -8.29 -3.58
N LYS A 291 20.96 -8.73 -2.38
CA LYS A 291 21.15 -10.16 -2.05
C LYS A 291 19.89 -10.96 -2.35
N LYS A 292 18.71 -10.49 -1.93
CA LYS A 292 17.43 -11.18 -2.17
C LYS A 292 17.07 -11.22 -3.64
N ASN A 293 17.30 -10.14 -4.38
CA ASN A 293 17.05 -10.10 -5.82
C ASN A 293 18.03 -10.98 -6.60
N LYS A 294 19.32 -10.99 -6.23
CA LYS A 294 20.33 -11.88 -6.84
C LYS A 294 20.02 -13.36 -6.64
N ALA A 295 19.32 -13.73 -5.56
CA ALA A 295 18.87 -15.09 -5.35
C ALA A 295 17.87 -15.59 -6.41
N PHE A 296 17.27 -14.68 -7.21
CA PHE A 296 16.40 -15.03 -8.33
C PHE A 296 17.16 -15.36 -9.61
N ILE A 297 18.45 -15.01 -9.74
CA ILE A 297 19.24 -15.27 -10.95
C ILE A 297 19.23 -16.77 -11.26
N GLY A 298 18.91 -17.11 -12.52
CA GLY A 298 18.78 -18.48 -13.01
C GLY A 298 17.39 -19.09 -12.83
N ARG A 299 16.51 -18.49 -12.03
CA ARG A 299 15.11 -18.96 -11.86
C ARG A 299 14.24 -18.53 -13.03
N GLU A 300 13.21 -19.32 -13.29
CA GLU A 300 12.09 -18.95 -14.15
C GLU A 300 10.93 -18.49 -13.27
N VAL A 301 10.41 -17.30 -13.54
CA VAL A 301 9.32 -16.69 -12.76
C VAL A 301 8.21 -16.21 -13.68
N ASP A 302 6.98 -16.23 -13.18
CA ASP A 302 5.82 -15.73 -13.90
C ASP A 302 5.69 -14.22 -13.68
N VAL A 303 5.63 -13.46 -14.77
CA VAL A 303 5.62 -11.99 -14.76
C VAL A 303 4.36 -11.49 -15.45
N LEU A 304 3.53 -10.74 -14.71
CA LEU A 304 2.45 -9.97 -15.32
C LEU A 304 3.06 -8.73 -15.96
N VAL A 305 3.02 -8.65 -17.29
CA VAL A 305 3.61 -7.53 -18.05
C VAL A 305 2.68 -6.32 -17.98
N GLU A 306 3.23 -5.17 -17.59
CA GLU A 306 2.43 -3.97 -17.28
C GLU A 306 2.60 -2.88 -18.32
N ASP A 307 3.83 -2.60 -18.73
CA ASP A 307 4.15 -1.44 -19.56
C ASP A 307 5.26 -1.74 -20.56
N ILE A 308 5.20 -1.04 -21.69
CA ILE A 308 6.30 -0.92 -22.64
C ILE A 308 7.21 0.22 -22.15
N SER A 309 8.52 0.03 -22.25
CA SER A 309 9.49 1.07 -21.91
C SER A 309 9.32 2.28 -22.82
N LYS A 310 9.12 3.46 -22.21
CA LYS A 310 9.04 4.75 -22.92
C LYS A 310 10.33 5.11 -23.67
N LYS A 311 11.45 4.46 -23.35
CA LYS A 311 12.76 4.73 -23.97
C LYS A 311 13.13 3.72 -25.06
N ASN A 312 12.51 2.54 -25.05
CA ASN A 312 12.79 1.48 -26.00
C ASN A 312 11.58 0.54 -26.12
N GLU A 313 10.90 0.56 -27.26
CA GLU A 313 9.68 -0.22 -27.50
C GLU A 313 9.93 -1.75 -27.54
N SER A 314 11.18 -2.19 -27.68
CA SER A 314 11.55 -3.62 -27.58
C SER A 314 11.69 -4.12 -26.15
N LYS A 315 11.54 -3.25 -25.15
CA LYS A 315 11.67 -3.58 -23.73
C LYS A 315 10.31 -3.41 -23.06
N VAL A 316 9.96 -4.39 -22.25
CA VAL A 316 8.76 -4.35 -21.41
C VAL A 316 9.16 -4.51 -19.94
N SER A 317 8.26 -4.07 -19.06
CA SER A 317 8.39 -4.26 -17.63
C SER A 317 7.12 -4.86 -17.04
N GLY A 318 7.29 -5.67 -16.01
CA GLY A 318 6.19 -6.31 -15.29
C GLY A 318 6.56 -6.69 -13.87
N ARG A 319 5.62 -7.34 -13.17
CA ARG A 319 5.83 -7.77 -11.77
C ARG A 319 5.66 -9.27 -11.57
N THR A 320 6.56 -9.85 -10.78
CA THR A 320 6.45 -11.22 -10.30
C THR A 320 5.36 -11.34 -9.23
N ASP A 321 5.09 -12.58 -8.81
CA ASP A 321 4.17 -12.84 -7.70
C ASP A 321 4.66 -12.22 -6.37
N GLU A 322 5.97 -12.17 -6.15
CA GLU A 322 6.65 -11.48 -5.03
C GLU A 322 6.71 -9.96 -5.18
N PHE A 323 6.00 -9.40 -6.16
CA PHE A 323 5.94 -7.98 -6.48
C PHE A 323 7.28 -7.37 -6.94
N LYS A 324 8.23 -8.20 -7.41
CA LYS A 324 9.52 -7.71 -7.93
C LYS A 324 9.36 -7.18 -9.34
N LEU A 325 9.93 -6.00 -9.60
CA LEU A 325 9.97 -5.41 -10.94
C LEU A 325 10.94 -6.20 -11.84
N VAL A 326 10.48 -6.62 -13.01
CA VAL A 326 11.30 -7.32 -14.00
C VAL A 326 11.31 -6.53 -15.30
N ASN A 327 12.50 -6.29 -15.86
CA ASN A 327 12.68 -5.71 -17.18
C ASN A 327 13.24 -6.78 -18.14
N PHE A 328 12.67 -6.91 -19.33
CA PHE A 328 13.09 -7.91 -20.31
C PHE A 328 12.72 -7.50 -21.75
N ASP A 329 13.30 -8.18 -22.74
CA ASP A 329 12.91 -8.00 -24.14
C ASP A 329 11.53 -8.58 -24.40
N GLY A 330 10.66 -7.79 -25.05
CA GLY A 330 9.28 -8.15 -25.32
C GLY A 330 8.62 -7.15 -26.27
N ASN A 331 7.30 -7.23 -26.41
CA ASN A 331 6.53 -6.36 -27.29
C ASN A 331 5.16 -6.00 -26.70
N ALA A 332 4.42 -5.15 -27.40
CA ALA A 332 3.11 -4.67 -26.97
C ALA A 332 2.07 -5.79 -26.70
N ASN A 333 2.16 -6.92 -27.40
CA ASN A 333 1.23 -8.04 -27.21
C ASN A 333 1.49 -8.81 -25.90
N ASP A 334 2.64 -8.60 -25.27
CA ASP A 334 2.92 -9.19 -23.96
C ASP A 334 2.17 -8.47 -22.84
N VAL A 335 1.85 -7.17 -23.01
CA VAL A 335 1.17 -6.36 -21.99
C VAL A 335 -0.18 -6.97 -21.60
N GLY A 336 -0.38 -7.13 -20.29
CA GLY A 336 -1.56 -7.77 -19.70
C GLY A 336 -1.54 -9.30 -19.69
N ASN A 337 -0.47 -9.92 -20.18
CA ASN A 337 -0.26 -11.35 -20.08
C ASN A 337 0.71 -11.71 -18.96
N ILE A 338 0.51 -12.87 -18.36
CA ILE A 338 1.48 -13.49 -17.48
C ILE A 338 2.39 -14.35 -18.36
N VAL A 339 3.67 -14.01 -18.40
CA VAL A 339 4.67 -14.70 -19.21
C VAL A 339 5.77 -15.26 -18.32
N LYS A 340 6.36 -16.38 -18.72
CA LYS A 340 7.49 -16.97 -18.01
C LYS A 340 8.79 -16.27 -18.43
N VAL A 341 9.56 -15.80 -17.45
CA VAL A 341 10.81 -15.04 -17.65
C VAL A 341 11.93 -15.71 -16.86
N LYS A 342 13.04 -16.00 -17.54
CA LYS A 342 14.27 -16.47 -16.90
C LYS A 342 15.10 -15.28 -16.45
N ILE A 343 15.34 -15.17 -15.14
CA ILE A 343 16.11 -14.05 -14.57
C ILE A 343 17.60 -14.26 -14.86
N LYS A 344 18.25 -13.22 -15.41
CA LYS A 344 19.66 -13.23 -15.81
C LYS A 344 20.52 -12.34 -14.92
N ASP A 345 19.97 -11.24 -14.45
CA ASP A 345 20.69 -10.27 -13.63
C ASP A 345 19.73 -9.56 -12.66
N ALA A 346 20.28 -8.90 -11.66
CA ALA A 346 19.52 -8.23 -10.61
C ALA A 346 20.33 -7.11 -9.94
N ASN A 347 19.64 -6.02 -9.60
CA ASN A 347 20.13 -4.97 -8.71
C ASN A 347 19.22 -4.85 -7.48
N SER A 348 19.44 -3.85 -6.62
CA SER A 348 18.65 -3.63 -5.40
C SER A 348 17.16 -3.36 -5.67
N PHE A 349 16.78 -2.90 -6.86
CA PHE A 349 15.45 -2.39 -7.17
C PHE A 349 14.67 -3.20 -8.19
N SER A 350 15.35 -4.00 -9.02
CA SER A 350 14.75 -4.69 -10.16
C SER A 350 15.55 -5.91 -10.59
N LEU A 351 14.86 -6.79 -11.30
CA LEU A 351 15.41 -7.93 -12.00
C LEU A 351 15.50 -7.61 -13.50
N VAL A 352 16.44 -8.28 -14.17
CA VAL A 352 16.55 -8.30 -15.62
C VAL A 352 16.46 -9.76 -16.08
N GLY A 353 15.64 -10.02 -17.08
CA GLY A 353 15.40 -11.37 -17.56
C GLY A 353 15.24 -11.47 -19.07
N GLU A 354 14.94 -12.68 -19.50
CA GLU A 354 14.66 -13.06 -20.88
C GLU A 354 13.38 -13.87 -20.90
N LYS A 355 12.44 -13.53 -21.78
CA LYS A 355 11.19 -14.28 -21.94
C LYS A 355 11.53 -15.71 -22.39
N VAL A 356 10.93 -16.70 -21.74
CA VAL A 356 11.06 -18.10 -22.15
C VAL A 356 10.08 -18.33 -23.30
N GLU A 357 10.59 -18.72 -24.47
CA GLU A 357 9.74 -19.11 -25.60
C GLU A 357 8.92 -20.35 -25.22
N SER A 358 7.62 -20.32 -25.55
CA SER A 358 6.67 -21.40 -25.25
C SER A 358 6.72 -22.50 -26.29
#